data_AF-A0A537I9F9-F1
#
_entry.id   AF-A0A537I9F9-F1
#
_cell.length_a   1.000
_cell.length_b   1.000
_cell.length_c   1.000
_cell.angle_alpha   90.00
_cell.angle_beta   90.00
_cell.angle_gamma   90.00
#
_symmetry.space_group_name_H-M   'P 1'
#
loop_
_entity.id
_entity.type
_entity.pdbx_description
1 polymer ?
#
loop_
_entity_poly.entity_id
_entity_poly.type
_entity_poly.pdbx_seq_one_letter_code
_entity_poly.pdbx_strand_id
1 'polypeptide(L)'
;MPGPVESTLVDGIREKGCIHLALIDPEKFSNNLPEIVNDLEEHGTSAIMVGGSTLKSPTLLDRTVKTIRDSCSLPTILFPNGPVGISRFAHAIFFMSLLNSSSTRYLIESQVIGASVVRRFNL
;
A
#
# COMPACT_ATOMS: atom_id res chain seq x y z
N MET A 1 7.08 -19.42 -0.24
CA MET A 1 6.24 -19.23 0.96
C MET A 1 5.64 -17.84 0.89
N PRO A 2 4.38 -17.64 1.31
CA PRO A 2 3.78 -16.32 1.39
C PRO A 2 4.58 -15.41 2.33
N GLY A 3 4.57 -14.11 2.05
CA GLY A 3 5.21 -13.11 2.91
C GLY A 3 4.44 -12.91 4.23
N PRO A 4 4.99 -12.18 5.21
CA PRO A 4 4.30 -11.91 6.48
C PRO A 4 2.95 -11.22 6.29
N VAL A 5 2.91 -10.16 5.46
CA VAL A 5 1.67 -9.43 5.18
C VAL A 5 0.64 -10.32 4.49
N GLU A 6 1.05 -11.07 3.46
CA GLU A 6 0.17 -12.01 2.74
C GLU A 6 -0.43 -13.05 3.70
N SER A 7 0.39 -13.63 4.58
CA SER A 7 -0.05 -14.61 5.57
C SER A 7 -1.11 -14.00 6.50
N THR A 8 -0.85 -12.82 7.07
CA THR A 8 -1.80 -12.09 7.91
C THR A 8 -3.14 -11.85 7.21
N LEU A 9 -3.13 -11.43 5.94
CA LEU A 9 -4.37 -11.18 5.20
C LEU A 9 -5.14 -12.47 4.92
N VAL A 10 -4.45 -13.53 4.47
CA VAL A 10 -5.06 -14.82 4.14
C VAL A 10 -5.66 -15.48 5.39
N ASP A 11 -4.93 -15.46 6.51
CA ASP A 11 -5.41 -16.02 7.77
C ASP A 11 -6.59 -15.22 8.31
N GLY A 12 -6.56 -13.89 8.22
CA GLY A 12 -7.70 -13.04 8.56
C GLY A 12 -8.97 -13.37 7.73
N ILE A 13 -8.82 -13.63 6.43
CA ILE A 13 -9.93 -14.05 5.57
C ILE A 13 -10.46 -15.43 5.99
N ARG A 14 -9.57 -16.38 6.30
CA ARG A 14 -9.95 -17.73 6.72
C ARG A 14 -10.72 -17.74 8.04
N GLU A 15 -10.27 -16.93 9.00
CA GLU A 15 -10.86 -16.88 10.34
C GLU A 15 -12.17 -16.08 10.37
N LYS A 16 -12.25 -14.95 9.66
CA LYS A 16 -13.36 -14.00 9.75
C LYS A 16 -14.33 -14.05 8.56
N GLY A 17 -13.99 -14.78 7.50
CA GLY A 17 -14.74 -14.83 6.24
C GLY A 17 -14.53 -13.62 5.32
N CYS A 18 -14.20 -12.45 5.88
CA CYS A 18 -13.80 -11.26 5.14
C CYS A 18 -12.86 -10.38 5.97
N ILE A 19 -12.16 -9.47 5.29
CA ILE A 19 -11.29 -8.45 5.90
C ILE A 19 -11.59 -7.09 5.29
N HIS A 20 -11.30 -6.03 6.05
CA HIS A 20 -11.39 -4.65 5.59
C HIS A 20 -9.98 -4.09 5.37
N LEU A 21 -9.74 -3.47 4.22
CA LEU A 21 -8.53 -2.71 3.94
C LEU A 21 -8.90 -1.25 3.64
N ALA A 22 -8.29 -0.31 4.34
CA ALA A 22 -8.56 1.12 4.14
C ALA A 22 -7.57 1.72 3.14
N LEU A 23 -8.05 2.45 2.13
CA LEU A 23 -7.20 3.15 1.17
C LEU A 23 -7.01 4.62 1.56
N ILE A 24 -5.75 5.01 1.79
CA ILE A 24 -5.33 6.37 2.06
C ILE A 24 -4.65 6.95 0.82
N ASP A 25 -5.19 8.05 0.32
CA ASP A 25 -4.60 8.86 -0.75
C ASP A 25 -3.69 9.94 -0.12
N PRO A 26 -2.36 9.88 -0.31
CA PRO A 26 -1.44 10.86 0.29
C PRO A 26 -1.74 12.32 -0.03
N GLU A 27 -2.45 12.61 -1.13
CA GLU A 27 -2.80 13.99 -1.50
C GLU A 27 -4.00 14.54 -0.70
N LYS A 28 -4.76 13.69 0.00
CA LYS A 28 -6.00 14.06 0.68
C LYS A 28 -5.88 14.24 2.19
N PHE A 29 -4.76 13.84 2.78
CA PHE A 29 -4.58 13.83 4.24
C PHE A 29 -3.29 14.53 4.62
N SER A 30 -3.38 15.49 5.55
CA SER A 30 -2.22 16.25 6.04
C SER A 30 -2.06 16.16 7.55
N ASN A 31 -3.06 16.57 8.33
CA ASN A 31 -2.89 16.79 9.77
C ASN A 31 -3.58 15.75 10.67
N ASN A 32 -4.70 15.17 10.23
CA ASN A 32 -5.50 14.22 11.01
C ASN A 32 -5.21 12.74 10.67
N LEU A 33 -4.18 12.47 9.87
CA LEU A 33 -3.85 11.10 9.45
C LEU A 33 -3.57 10.16 10.64
N PRO A 34 -2.81 10.55 11.69
CA PRO A 34 -2.60 9.70 12.86
C PRO A 34 -3.90 9.27 13.56
N GLU A 35 -4.83 10.21 13.74
CA GLU A 35 -6.13 9.96 14.38
C GLU A 35 -6.95 8.99 13.51
N ILE A 36 -7.03 9.24 12.20
CA ILE A 36 -7.76 8.38 11.26
C ILE A 36 -7.24 6.94 11.28
N VAL A 37 -5.92 6.72 11.29
CA VAL A 37 -5.39 5.34 11.24
C VAL A 37 -5.52 4.60 12.56
N ASN A 38 -5.49 5.31 13.68
CA ASN A 38 -5.85 4.73 14.99
C ASN A 38 -7.32 4.32 15.00
N ASP A 39 -8.22 5.21 14.59
CA ASP A 39 -9.65 4.89 14.50
C ASP A 39 -9.90 3.68 13.59
N LEU A 40 -9.23 3.60 12.44
CA LEU A 40 -9.35 2.46 11.52
C LEU A 40 -8.90 1.13 12.15
N GLU A 41 -7.82 1.16 12.93
CA GLU A 41 -7.30 0.00 13.67
C GLU A 41 -8.28 -0.44 14.76
N GLU A 42 -8.77 0.51 15.58
CA GLU A 42 -9.77 0.24 16.63
C GLU A 42 -11.07 -0.37 16.07
N HIS A 43 -11.46 0.01 14.85
CA HIS A 43 -12.66 -0.49 14.18
C HIS A 43 -12.42 -1.74 13.30
N GLY A 44 -11.26 -2.40 13.43
CA GLY A 44 -11.02 -3.73 12.86
C GLY A 44 -10.53 -3.75 11.41
N THR A 45 -10.00 -2.63 10.89
CA THR A 45 -9.25 -2.64 9.63
C THR A 45 -8.05 -3.56 9.73
N SER A 46 -7.79 -4.36 8.69
CA SER A 46 -6.73 -5.37 8.70
C SER A 46 -5.42 -4.89 8.07
N ALA A 47 -5.47 -3.88 7.19
CA ALA A 47 -4.29 -3.25 6.59
C ALA A 47 -4.64 -1.85 6.06
N ILE A 48 -3.61 -1.00 5.96
CA ILE A 48 -3.72 0.32 5.34
C ILE A 48 -3.08 0.27 3.96
N MET A 49 -3.87 0.46 2.92
CA MET A 49 -3.38 0.69 1.56
C MET A 49 -3.01 2.16 1.38
N VAL A 50 -1.89 2.44 0.71
CA VAL A 50 -1.46 3.80 0.41
C VAL A 50 -1.30 3.96 -1.09
N GLY A 51 -2.12 4.81 -1.69
CA GLY A 51 -2.17 4.96 -3.15
C GLY A 51 -3.28 5.87 -3.61
N GLY A 52 -3.33 6.14 -4.92
CA GLY A 52 -4.30 7.04 -5.51
C GLY A 52 -4.06 7.30 -6.99
N SER A 53 -4.91 8.13 -7.59
CA SER A 53 -4.95 8.33 -9.04
C SER A 53 -3.72 9.05 -9.58
N THR A 54 -3.11 9.94 -8.79
CA THR A 54 -2.04 10.81 -9.25
C THR A 54 -0.96 11.00 -8.19
N LEU A 55 -0.28 9.93 -7.79
CA LEU A 55 0.91 10.08 -6.94
C LEU A 55 2.00 10.85 -7.70
N LYS A 56 2.15 12.15 -7.40
CA LYS A 56 3.14 13.03 -8.05
C LYS A 56 4.44 13.19 -7.26
N SER A 57 4.44 12.82 -5.98
CA SER A 57 5.56 13.10 -5.07
C SER A 57 5.97 11.87 -4.26
N PRO A 58 7.16 11.29 -4.53
CA PRO A 58 7.75 10.24 -3.69
C PRO A 58 7.95 10.70 -2.24
N THR A 59 8.29 11.98 -2.03
CA THR A 59 8.50 12.54 -0.69
C THR A 59 7.20 12.58 0.12
N LEU A 60 6.08 12.93 -0.53
CA LEU A 60 4.77 12.91 0.13
C LEU A 60 4.38 11.48 0.50
N LEU A 61 4.56 10.54 -0.42
CA LEU A 61 4.32 9.12 -0.18
C LEU A 61 5.14 8.61 1.01
N ASP A 62 6.45 8.86 1.03
CA ASP A 62 7.34 8.44 2.11
C ASP A 62 6.91 9.03 3.46
N ARG A 63 6.51 10.30 3.49
CA ARG A 63 6.01 10.95 4.70
C ARG A 63 4.71 10.27 5.18
N THR A 64 3.75 10.07 4.28
CA THR A 64 2.47 9.43 4.60
C THR A 64 2.68 8.01 5.14
N VAL A 65 3.48 7.19 4.47
CA VAL A 65 3.77 5.82 4.90
C VAL A 65 4.44 5.78 6.28
N LYS A 66 5.40 6.67 6.54
CA LYS A 66 6.01 6.81 7.87
C LYS A 66 5.00 7.18 8.94
N THR A 67 4.20 8.22 8.69
CA THR A 67 3.19 8.67 9.64
C THR A 67 2.21 7.55 9.98
N ILE A 68 1.76 6.76 9.00
CA ILE A 68 0.89 5.59 9.25
C ILE A 68 1.60 4.59 10.16
N ARG A 69 2.84 4.22 9.83
CA ARG A 69 3.62 3.23 10.61
C ARG A 69 3.95 3.66 12.03
N ASP A 70 4.14 4.95 12.24
CA ASP A 70 4.41 5.50 13.56
C ASP A 70 3.13 5.64 14.40
N SER A 71 1.94 5.52 13.78
CA SER A 71 0.65 5.81 14.41
C SER A 71 -0.23 4.59 14.64
N CYS A 72 -0.01 3.44 13.99
CA CYS A 72 -0.79 2.21 14.19
C CYS A 72 0.06 0.95 13.95
N SER A 73 -0.43 -0.22 14.37
CA SER A 73 0.30 -1.50 14.19
C SER A 73 -0.06 -2.24 12.89
N LEU A 74 -1.00 -1.70 12.11
CA LEU A 74 -1.50 -2.30 10.88
C LEU A 74 -0.43 -2.36 9.77
N PRO A 75 -0.42 -3.43 8.96
CA PRO A 75 0.45 -3.50 7.80
C PRO A 75 0.08 -2.43 6.76
N THR A 76 1.02 -1.53 6.49
CA THR A 76 0.96 -0.61 5.36
C THR A 76 1.37 -1.27 4.03
N ILE A 77 0.48 -1.21 3.03
CA ILE A 77 0.63 -1.81 1.70
C ILE A 77 0.57 -0.72 0.62
N LEU A 78 1.54 -0.69 -0.28
CA LEU A 78 1.49 0.25 -1.41
C LEU A 78 0.47 -0.20 -2.44
N PHE A 79 -0.37 0.73 -2.90
CA PHE A 79 -1.32 0.58 -4.01
C PHE A 79 -0.89 1.51 -5.16
N PRO A 80 0.17 1.14 -5.91
CA PRO A 80 0.83 2.04 -6.85
C PRO A 80 0.06 2.20 -8.16
N ASN A 81 0.11 3.40 -8.75
CA ASN A 81 -0.30 3.64 -10.16
C ASN A 81 0.90 3.66 -11.14
N GLY A 82 2.10 3.36 -10.66
CA GLY A 82 3.35 3.44 -11.40
C GLY A 82 4.58 3.49 -10.47
N PRO A 83 5.81 3.59 -11.02
CA PRO A 83 7.06 3.50 -10.24
C PRO A 83 7.25 4.58 -9.17
N VAL A 84 6.61 5.75 -9.34
CA VAL A 84 6.59 6.85 -8.34
C VAL A 84 5.88 6.42 -7.05
N GLY A 85 5.01 5.41 -7.12
CA GLY A 85 4.28 4.86 -5.99
C GLY A 85 5.06 3.85 -5.14
N ILE A 86 6.39 3.78 -5.26
CA ILE A 86 7.23 2.84 -4.52
C ILE A 86 7.93 3.57 -3.37
N SER A 87 7.67 3.13 -2.14
CA SER A 87 8.30 3.63 -0.91
C SER A 87 8.96 2.50 -0.14
N ARG A 88 10.21 2.71 0.29
CA ARG A 88 10.96 1.74 1.12
C ARG A 88 10.39 1.56 2.52
N PHE A 89 9.47 2.41 2.94
CA PHE A 89 8.97 2.43 4.30
C PHE A 89 7.77 1.51 4.48
N ALA A 90 7.12 1.04 3.42
CA ALA A 90 5.96 0.16 3.50
C ALA A 90 6.35 -1.28 3.88
N HIS A 91 5.38 -2.07 4.32
CA HIS A 91 5.59 -3.49 4.63
C HIS A 91 5.45 -4.40 3.41
N ALA A 92 4.65 -3.99 2.42
CA ALA A 92 4.42 -4.72 1.19
C ALA A 92 3.99 -3.78 0.05
N ILE A 93 3.99 -4.31 -1.17
CA ILE A 93 3.43 -3.66 -2.35
C ILE A 93 2.46 -4.61 -3.07
N PHE A 94 1.29 -4.10 -3.46
CA PHE A 94 0.49 -4.78 -4.47
C PHE A 94 1.10 -4.56 -5.84
N PHE A 95 2.03 -5.45 -6.21
CA PHE A 95 2.73 -5.42 -7.49
C PHE A 95 1.83 -5.94 -8.64
N MET A 96 0.81 -5.16 -8.96
CA MET A 96 -0.32 -5.57 -9.79
C MET A 96 -0.11 -5.34 -11.30
N SER A 97 -0.85 -6.09 -12.11
CA SER A 97 -1.03 -5.86 -13.54
C SER A 97 -2.48 -5.47 -13.85
N LEU A 98 -2.67 -4.38 -14.59
CA LEU A 98 -4.01 -3.93 -14.99
C LEU A 98 -4.44 -4.67 -16.27
N LEU A 99 -4.89 -5.91 -16.12
CA LEU A 99 -5.10 -6.88 -17.21
C LEU A 99 -6.09 -6.43 -18.30
N ASN A 100 -7.02 -5.52 -17.98
CA ASN A 100 -7.99 -4.98 -18.92
C ASN A 100 -7.54 -3.66 -19.56
N SER A 101 -6.29 -3.24 -19.38
CA SER A 101 -5.75 -2.04 -20.02
C SER A 101 -5.44 -2.28 -21.50
N SER A 102 -5.75 -1.32 -22.35
CA SER A 102 -5.30 -1.30 -23.75
C SER A 102 -3.85 -0.79 -23.90
N SER A 103 -3.22 -0.34 -22.81
CA SER A 103 -1.85 0.17 -22.81
C SER A 103 -0.90 -0.81 -22.12
N THR A 104 0.17 -1.20 -22.81
CA THR A 104 1.26 -2.03 -22.30
C THR A 104 1.92 -1.44 -21.06
N ARG A 105 1.87 -0.11 -20.94
CA ARG A 105 2.34 0.65 -19.77
C ARG A 105 1.81 0.09 -18.45
N TYR A 106 0.50 -0.19 -18.39
CA TYR A 106 -0.18 -0.65 -17.17
C TYR A 106 -0.23 -2.18 -17.07
N LEU A 107 -0.04 -2.88 -18.19
CA LEU A 107 0.06 -4.34 -18.22
C LEU A 107 1.39 -4.84 -17.64
N ILE A 108 2.53 -4.31 -18.09
CA ILE A 108 3.84 -4.84 -17.71
C ILE A 108 4.99 -3.82 -17.65
N GLU A 109 4.96 -2.72 -18.42
CA GLU A 109 6.15 -1.84 -18.50
C GLU A 109 6.42 -1.10 -17.19
N SER A 110 5.38 -0.60 -16.51
CA SER A 110 5.54 0.08 -15.21
C SER A 110 6.14 -0.85 -14.15
N GLN A 111 5.77 -2.13 -14.20
CA GLN A 111 6.26 -3.20 -13.35
C GLN A 111 7.72 -3.48 -13.67
N VAL A 112 8.09 -3.61 -14.94
CA VAL A 112 9.50 -3.80 -15.35
C VAL A 112 10.39 -2.65 -14.85
N ILE A 113 9.94 -1.40 -15.00
CA ILE A 113 10.67 -0.23 -14.50
C ILE A 113 10.82 -0.28 -12.97
N GLY A 114 9.75 -0.64 -12.25
CA GLY A 114 9.71 -0.68 -10.79
C GLY A 114 10.39 -1.89 -10.14
N ALA A 115 10.54 -3.00 -10.86
CA ALA A 115 10.94 -4.30 -10.30
C ALA A 115 12.28 -4.26 -9.54
N SER A 116 13.27 -3.56 -10.09
CA SER A 116 14.59 -3.42 -9.45
C SER A 116 14.51 -2.67 -8.11
N VAL A 117 13.64 -1.66 -8.02
CA VAL A 117 13.42 -0.85 -6.81
C VAL A 117 12.66 -1.65 -5.76
N VAL A 118 11.60 -2.37 -6.16
CA VAL A 118 10.84 -3.28 -5.27
C VAL A 118 11.78 -4.31 -4.65
N ARG A 119 12.59 -4.98 -5.47
CA ARG A 119 13.58 -5.95 -4.98
C ARG A 119 14.60 -5.32 -4.04
N ARG A 120 15.11 -4.12 -4.36
CA ARG A 120 16.08 -3.40 -3.52
C ARG A 120 15.50 -3.03 -2.15
N PHE A 121 14.20 -2.73 -2.09
CA PHE A 121 13.52 -2.37 -0.84
C PHE A 121 12.95 -3.57 -0.09
N ASN A 122 13.08 -4.78 -0.64
CA ASN A 122 12.57 -6.02 -0.06
C ASN A 122 11.06 -5.95 0.25
N LEU A 123 10.32 -5.38 -0.71
CA LEU A 123 8.86 -5.26 -0.71
C LEU A 123 8.20 -6.44 -1.42
#